data_AF-A0A9Y2NDH2-F1
#
_entry.id   AF-A0A9Y2NDH2-F1
#
_cell.length_a   1.000
_cell.length_b   1.000
_cell.length_c   1.000
_cell.angle_alpha   90.00
_cell.angle_beta   90.00
_cell.angle_gamma   90.00
#
_symmetry.space_group_name_H-M   'P 1'
#
loop_
_entity.id
_entity.type
_entity.pdbx_description
1 polymer ?
#
loop_
_entity_poly.entity_id
_entity_poly.type
_entity_poly.pdbx_seq_one_letter_code
_entity_poly.pdbx_strand_id
1 'polypeptide(L)' 'MSSPVKRQFSVYLPVELIRRVKHASVDADESLSSFVERVLEDYLRTSEERP' A
#
# COMPACT_ATOMS: atom_id res chain seq x y z
N MET A 1 15.55 16.95 -10.44
CA MET A 1 15.20 15.55 -10.72
C MET A 1 13.72 15.39 -10.41
N SER A 2 12.90 15.02 -11.39
CA SER A 2 11.44 14.99 -11.24
C SER A 2 11.04 13.75 -10.42
N SER A 3 10.37 13.95 -9.29
CA SER A 3 9.77 12.85 -8.54
C SER A 3 8.82 12.06 -9.45
N PRO A 4 8.76 10.72 -9.34
CA PRO A 4 7.87 9.91 -10.16
C PRO A 4 6.42 10.35 -9.96
N VAL A 5 5.68 10.49 -11.06
CA VAL A 5 4.29 10.96 -11.04
C VAL A 5 3.42 9.86 -10.45
N LYS A 6 3.01 10.02 -9.18
CA LYS A 6 2.03 9.13 -8.55
C LYS A 6 0.67 9.31 -9.22
N ARG A 7 0.01 8.21 -9.60
CA ARG A 7 -1.35 8.21 -10.17
C ARG A 7 -2.34 7.61 -9.18
N GLN A 8 -3.59 8.07 -9.21
CA GLN A 8 -4.64 7.54 -8.34
C GLN A 8 -4.98 6.10 -8.74
N PHE A 9 -4.97 5.19 -7.76
CA PHE A 9 -5.32 3.79 -7.90
C PHE A 9 -6.58 3.50 -7.09
N SER A 10 -7.70 3.31 -7.79
CA SER A 10 -9.01 3.07 -7.16
C SER A 10 -9.34 1.58 -7.22
N VAL A 11 -9.51 0.95 -6.06
CA VAL A 11 -9.92 -0.45 -5.93
C VAL A 11 -11.07 -0.60 -4.95
N TYR A 12 -11.88 -1.63 -5.15
CA TYR A 12 -12.96 -1.99 -4.25
C TYR A 12 -12.44 -2.99 -3.22
N LEU A 13 -12.52 -2.62 -1.95
CA LEU A 13 -12.13 -3.47 -0.82
C LEU A 13 -13.31 -3.54 0.18
N PRO A 14 -13.42 -4.64 0.94
CA PRO A 14 -14.37 -4.70 2.05
C PRO A 14 -14.15 -3.56 3.04
N VAL A 15 -15.22 -2.99 3.59
CA VAL A 15 -15.16 -1.84 4.50
C VAL A 15 -14.26 -2.08 5.71
N GLU A 16 -14.30 -3.29 6.26
CA GLU A 16 -13.47 -3.69 7.39
C GLU A 16 -11.98 -3.71 7.04
N LEU A 17 -11.65 -4.10 5.80
CA LEU A 17 -10.27 -4.06 5.33
C LEU A 17 -9.80 -2.61 5.16
N ILE A 18 -10.63 -1.73 4.59
CA ILE A 18 -10.30 -0.31 4.46
C ILE A 18 -10.00 0.32 5.82
N ARG A 19 -10.81 0.02 6.85
CA ARG A 19 -10.58 0.48 8.22
C ARG A 19 -9.23 -0.02 8.74
N ARG A 20 -8.98 -1.32 8.65
CA ARG A 20 -7.72 -1.93 9.12
C ARG A 20 -6.48 -1.34 8.42
N VAL A 21 -6.54 -1.14 7.11
CA VAL A 21 -5.43 -0.54 6.34
C VAL A 21 -5.18 0.91 6.77
N LYS A 22 -6.25 1.71 6.96
CA LYS A 22 -6.12 3.09 7.46
C LYS A 22 -5.52 3.16 8.86
N HIS A 23 -5.95 2.29 9.77
CA HIS A 23 -5.35 2.20 11.10
C HIS A 23 -3.86 1.84 11.00
N ALA A 24 -3.53 0.81 10.22
CA ALA A 24 -2.15 0.39 10.02
C ALA A 24 -1.25 1.48 9.39
N SER A 25 -1.78 2.31 8.47
CA SER A 25 -1.02 3.44 7.92
C SER A 25 -0.75 4.52 8.97
N VAL A 26 -1.73 4.80 9.85
CA VAL A 26 -1.57 5.75 10.95
C VAL A 26 -0.58 5.21 11.98
N ASP A 27 -0.67 3.93 12.33
CA ASP A 27 0.25 3.27 13.27
C ASP A 27 1.70 3.25 12.75
N ALA A 28 1.88 3.23 11.42
CA ALA A 28 3.18 3.31 10.76
C ALA A 28 3.70 4.74 10.55
N ASP A 29 2.95 5.78 10.97
CA ASP A 29 3.23 7.20 10.70
C ASP A 29 3.41 7.50 9.20
N GLU A 30 2.70 6.75 8.34
CA GLU A 30 2.78 6.81 6.88
C GLU A 30 1.47 7.30 6.28
N SER A 31 1.56 7.97 5.12
CA SER A 31 0.36 8.22 4.32
C SER A 31 -0.23 6.89 3.83
N LEU A 32 -1.55 6.81 3.68
CA LEU A 32 -2.21 5.61 3.16
C LEU A 32 -1.60 5.12 1.83
N SER A 33 -1.27 6.05 0.93
CA SER A 33 -0.62 5.73 -0.35
C SER A 33 0.77 5.13 -0.16
N SER A 34 1.60 5.71 0.72
CA SER A 34 2.95 5.18 1.02
C SER A 34 2.89 3.81 1.68
N PHE A 35 1.96 3.63 2.63
CA PHE A 35 1.75 2.36 3.31
C PHE A 35 1.33 1.27 2.33
N VAL A 36 0.35 1.57 1.46
CA VAL A 36 -0.13 0.62 0.45
C VAL A 36 0.97 0.31 -0.57
N GLU A 37 1.74 1.30 -1.02
CA GLU A 37 2.90 1.12 -1.91
C GLU A 37 3.91 0.14 -1.30
N ARG A 38 4.35 0.39 -0.06
CA ARG A 38 5.31 -0.48 0.65
C ARG A 38 4.79 -1.90 0.84
N VAL A 39 3.55 -2.06 1.30
CA VAL A 39 2.96 -3.39 1.53
C VAL A 39 2.78 -4.15 0.23
N LEU A 40 2.39 -3.48 -0.86
CA LEU A 40 2.27 -4.12 -2.18
C LEU A 40 3.64 -4.54 -2.71
N GLU A 41 4.66 -3.69 -2.61
CA GLU A 41 6.03 -4.03 -3.01
C GLU A 41 6.59 -5.19 -2.20
N ASP A 42 6.40 -5.19 -0.88
CA ASP A 42 6.84 -6.29 0.00
C ASP A 42 6.13 -7.61 -0.35
N TYR A 43 4.82 -7.56 -0.64
CA TYR A 43 4.05 -8.73 -1.06
C TYR A 43 4.53 -9.26 -2.42
N LEU A 44 4.75 -8.37 -3.40
CA LEU A 44 5.23 -8.74 -4.73
C LEU A 44 6.63 -9.35 -4.65
N ARG A 45 7.56 -8.73 -3.91
CA ARG A 45 8.92 -9.26 -3.68
C ARG A 45 8.89 -10.66 -3.09
N THR A 46 8.09 -10.87 -2.04
CA THR A 46 7.91 -12.20 -1.42
C THR A 46 7.27 -13.21 -2.38
N SER A 47 6.42 -12.74 -3.29
CA SER A 47 5.76 -13.61 -4.28
C SER A 47 6.70 -14.00 -5.43
N GLU A 48 7.58 -13.11 -5.86
CA GLU A 48 8.59 -13.35 -6.91
C GLU A 48 9.74 -14.24 -6.41
N GLU A 49 10.05 -14.17 -5.11
CA GLU A 49 11.03 -15.03 -4.45
C GLU A 49 10.57 -16.48 -4.22
N ARG A 50 9.30 -16.82 -4.54
CA ARG A 50 8.83 -18.21 -4.57
C ARG A 50 8.94 -18.78 -5.99
N PRO A 51 9.95 -19.63 -6.28
CA PRO A 51 10.04 -20.38 -7.54
C PRO A 51 8.97 -21.47 -7.66
#